data_AF-A0A2P5VJN4-F1
#
_entry.id   AF-A0A2P5VJN4-F1
#
_cell.length_a   1.000
_cell.length_b   1.000
_cell.length_c   1.000
_cell.angle_alpha   90.00
_cell.angle_beta   90.00
_cell.angle_gamma   90.00
#
_symmetry.space_group_name_H-M   'P 1'
#
loop_
_entity.id
_entity.type
_entity.pdbx_description
1 polymer ?
#
loop_
_entity_poly.entity_id
_entity_poly.type
_entity_poly.pdbx_seq_one_letter_code
_entity_poly.pdbx_strand_id
1 'polypeptide(L)'
;AGQVVLTASHGALLGGDAASAIKYDVRACAFNDAGVGIENIGTSRLPALDQRQIAAVTVDCETARIGDARSMWQTGIISHANETATALRVVVGETLRTFAQKARQGTG
;
A
#
# COMPACT_ATOMS: atom_id res chain seq x y z
N ALA A 1 -17.01 -8.47 -5.46
CA ALA A 1 -15.82 -8.67 -4.61
C ALA A 1 -14.57 -8.66 -5.49
N GLY A 2 -13.42 -8.13 -5.02
CA GLY A 2 -12.16 -8.07 -5.81
C GLY A 2 -11.69 -6.68 -6.27
N GLN A 3 -12.08 -5.61 -5.58
CA GLN A 3 -11.65 -4.25 -5.93
C GLN A 3 -10.27 -3.94 -5.31
N VAL A 4 -9.36 -3.42 -6.14
CA VAL A 4 -8.06 -2.87 -5.72
C VAL A 4 -8.23 -1.35 -5.59
N VAL A 5 -7.93 -0.80 -4.43
CA VAL A 5 -8.10 0.63 -4.15
C VAL A 5 -6.75 1.31 -4.09
N LEU A 6 -6.50 2.22 -5.04
CA LEU A 6 -5.31 3.05 -5.05
C LEU A 6 -5.63 4.33 -4.28
N THR A 7 -4.94 4.59 -3.18
CA THR A 7 -5.10 5.83 -2.43
C THR A 7 -3.95 6.78 -2.74
N ALA A 8 -4.24 8.07 -2.85
CA ALA A 8 -3.24 9.09 -3.12
C ALA A 8 -2.48 9.55 -1.84
N SER A 9 -2.87 9.05 -0.67
CA SER A 9 -2.43 9.57 0.63
C SER A 9 -1.15 8.89 1.14
N HIS A 10 -0.54 9.50 2.16
CA HIS A 10 0.58 8.96 2.94
C HIS A 10 0.15 7.70 3.70
N GLY A 11 1.06 6.76 3.95
CA GLY A 11 0.81 5.49 4.62
C GLY A 11 0.70 5.55 6.15
N ALA A 12 0.69 6.74 6.75
CA ALA A 12 0.56 6.90 8.19
C ALA A 12 -0.88 6.74 8.68
N LEU A 13 -1.08 6.04 9.81
CA LEU A 13 -2.36 6.01 10.52
C LEU A 13 -2.72 7.41 11.03
N LEU A 14 -4.01 7.75 11.00
CA LEU A 14 -4.47 9.01 11.58
C LEU A 14 -4.59 8.81 13.10
N GLY A 15 -3.74 9.49 13.88
CA GLY A 15 -3.76 9.41 15.35
C GLY A 15 -3.45 8.03 15.91
N GLY A 16 -2.80 7.13 15.15
CA GLY A 16 -2.52 5.75 15.56
C GLY A 16 -3.73 4.81 15.55
N ASP A 17 -4.90 5.28 15.10
CA ASP A 17 -6.12 4.47 15.04
C ASP A 17 -6.09 3.50 13.85
N ALA A 18 -6.04 2.19 14.13
CA ALA A 18 -6.07 1.13 13.12
C ALA A 18 -7.36 1.16 12.26
N ALA A 19 -8.49 1.64 12.80
CA ALA A 19 -9.74 1.77 12.04
C ALA A 19 -9.65 2.84 10.95
N SER A 20 -8.72 3.80 11.08
CA SER A 20 -8.47 4.84 10.08
C SER A 20 -7.73 4.32 8.83
N ALA A 21 -7.16 3.11 8.87
CA ALA A 21 -6.32 2.58 7.79
C ALA A 21 -7.07 2.44 6.46
N ILE A 22 -8.31 1.91 6.51
CA ILE A 22 -9.27 1.96 5.40
C ILE A 22 -10.69 1.67 5.91
N LYS A 23 -11.68 2.48 5.50
CA LYS A 23 -13.07 2.33 5.96
C LYS A 23 -13.84 1.18 5.30
N TYR A 24 -13.38 0.71 4.14
CA TYR A 24 -14.08 -0.28 3.32
C TYR A 24 -13.26 -1.56 3.22
N ASP A 25 -13.93 -2.70 3.10
CA ASP A 25 -13.27 -3.97 2.82
C ASP A 25 -12.84 -4.01 1.35
N VAL A 26 -11.54 -3.82 1.15
CA VAL A 26 -10.89 -3.88 -0.16
C VAL A 26 -9.98 -5.08 -0.22
N ARG A 27 -9.72 -5.56 -1.43
CA ARG A 27 -8.78 -6.67 -1.62
C ARG A 27 -7.33 -6.24 -1.42
N ALA A 28 -7.01 -5.03 -1.85
CA ALA A 28 -5.67 -4.49 -1.78
C ALA A 28 -5.68 -2.97 -1.80
N CYS A 29 -4.67 -2.35 -1.19
CA CYS A 29 -4.47 -0.90 -1.25
C CYS A 29 -3.01 -0.47 -1.30
N ALA A 30 -2.80 0.77 -1.74
CA ALA A 30 -1.48 1.37 -1.86
C ALA A 30 -1.45 2.79 -1.32
N PHE A 31 -0.31 3.16 -0.73
CA PHE A 31 -0.01 4.48 -0.16
C PHE A 31 1.37 4.96 -0.62
N ASN A 32 1.73 6.19 -0.26
CA ASN A 32 3.09 6.70 -0.37
C ASN A 32 3.78 6.62 1.01
N ASP A 33 5.05 6.21 1.06
CA ASP A 33 5.77 6.11 2.34
C ASP A 33 6.16 7.48 2.93
N ALA A 34 6.11 8.54 2.12
CA ALA A 34 6.50 9.90 2.50
C ALA A 34 7.88 9.97 3.17
N GLY A 35 8.83 9.16 2.71
CA GLY A 35 10.18 9.08 3.27
C GLY A 35 10.27 8.26 4.56
N VAL A 36 9.25 7.43 4.85
CA VAL A 36 9.12 6.50 5.98
C VAL A 36 9.00 7.19 7.35
N GLY A 37 9.75 8.25 7.61
CA GLY A 37 9.73 9.00 8.86
C GLY A 37 10.33 8.25 10.05
N ILE A 38 10.43 8.95 11.18
CA ILE A 38 10.95 8.38 12.43
C ILE A 38 10.10 7.16 12.85
N GLU A 39 10.73 6.11 13.36
CA GLU A 39 10.03 4.90 13.83
C GLU A 39 9.09 4.25 12.80
N ASN A 40 9.36 4.42 11.50
CA ASN A 40 8.57 3.87 10.40
C ASN A 40 7.11 4.35 10.34
N ILE A 41 6.81 5.56 10.83
CA ILE A 41 5.44 6.10 10.88
C ILE A 41 4.74 6.12 9.51
N GLY A 42 5.48 6.33 8.42
CA GLY A 42 5.01 6.41 7.04
C GLY A 42 4.52 5.07 6.47
N THR A 43 4.83 3.95 7.12
CA THR A 43 4.36 2.60 6.77
C THR A 43 3.41 2.02 7.82
N SER A 44 3.02 2.79 8.83
CA SER A 44 2.20 2.32 9.96
C SER A 44 0.81 1.77 9.59
N ARG A 45 0.27 2.09 8.41
CA ARG A 45 -0.94 1.42 7.88
C ARG A 45 -0.71 -0.03 7.50
N LEU A 46 0.51 -0.42 7.12
CA LEU A 46 0.80 -1.77 6.63
C LEU A 46 0.48 -2.85 7.68
N PRO A 47 0.98 -2.78 8.95
CA PRO A 47 0.62 -3.76 9.97
C PRO A 47 -0.86 -3.77 10.33
N ALA A 48 -1.51 -2.60 10.38
CA ALA A 48 -2.94 -2.48 10.69
C ALA A 48 -3.83 -3.15 9.62
N LEU A 49 -3.44 -3.04 8.35
CA LEU A 49 -4.15 -3.68 7.24
C LEU A 49 -3.86 -5.18 7.15
N ASP A 50 -2.67 -5.59 7.59
CA ASP A 50 -2.27 -7.00 7.65
C ASP A 50 -3.12 -7.80 8.65
N GLN A 51 -3.40 -7.21 9.83
CA GLN A 51 -4.33 -7.78 10.81
C GLN A 51 -5.74 -8.01 10.25
N ARG A 52 -6.11 -7.26 9.21
CA ARG A 52 -7.39 -7.38 8.50
C ARG A 52 -7.31 -8.25 7.25
N GLN A 53 -6.16 -8.86 6.98
CA GLN A 53 -5.89 -9.68 5.79
C GLN A 53 -6.13 -8.90 4.48
N ILE A 54 -5.77 -7.61 4.48
CA ILE A 54 -5.80 -6.74 3.31
C ILE A 54 -4.38 -6.56 2.80
N ALA A 55 -4.13 -6.90 1.53
CA ALA A 55 -2.82 -6.70 0.92
C ALA A 55 -2.51 -5.20 0.79
N ALA A 56 -1.40 -4.76 1.35
CA ALA A 56 -1.04 -3.34 1.36
C ALA A 56 0.43 -3.12 1.00
N VAL A 57 0.68 -2.04 0.25
CA VAL A 57 2.03 -1.59 -0.10
C VAL A 57 2.17 -0.08 0.08
N THR A 58 3.40 0.38 0.25
CA THR A 58 3.77 1.78 0.03
C THR A 58 4.64 1.89 -1.22
N VAL A 59 4.59 3.03 -1.89
CA VAL A 59 5.58 3.41 -2.91
C VAL A 59 6.58 4.42 -2.36
N ASP A 60 7.80 4.36 -2.89
CA ASP A 60 8.89 5.29 -2.59
C ASP A 60 8.53 6.71 -3.05
N CYS A 61 8.59 7.69 -2.13
CA CYS A 61 8.32 9.09 -2.42
C CYS A 61 9.26 9.71 -3.47
N GLU A 62 10.45 9.16 -3.68
CA GLU A 62 11.38 9.58 -4.73
C GLU A 62 10.93 9.13 -6.13
N THR A 63 10.02 8.15 -6.22
CA THR A 63 9.54 7.60 -7.49
C THR A 63 8.15 8.11 -7.90
N ALA A 64 7.39 8.67 -6.96
CA ALA A 64 6.06 9.21 -7.22
C ALA A 64 5.66 10.32 -6.25
N ARG A 65 4.92 11.31 -6.76
CA ARG A 65 4.45 12.45 -5.98
C ARG A 65 3.46 12.04 -4.90
N ILE A 66 3.73 12.46 -3.67
CA ILE A 66 2.84 12.35 -2.52
C ILE A 66 1.53 13.10 -2.84
N GLY A 67 0.37 12.54 -2.52
CA GLY A 67 -0.92 13.17 -2.80
C GLY A 67 -1.43 12.95 -4.23
N ASP A 68 -0.68 12.27 -5.11
CA ASP A 68 -1.05 12.06 -6.52
C ASP A 68 -1.08 10.56 -6.88
N ALA A 69 -2.29 9.97 -6.83
CA ALA A 69 -2.51 8.57 -7.20
C ALA A 69 -2.17 8.27 -8.67
N ARG A 70 -2.29 9.25 -9.58
CA ARG A 70 -1.89 9.05 -10.99
C ARG A 70 -0.38 8.95 -11.10
N SER A 71 0.37 9.79 -10.38
CA SER A 71 1.83 9.68 -10.30
C SER A 71 2.24 8.32 -9.74
N MET A 72 1.64 7.90 -8.63
CA MET A 72 1.91 6.58 -8.03
C MET A 72 1.62 5.44 -9.01
N TRP A 73 0.51 5.51 -9.74
CA TRP A 73 0.17 4.52 -10.76
C TRP A 73 1.13 4.51 -11.96
N GLN A 74 1.64 5.68 -12.34
CA GLN A 74 2.47 5.84 -13.53
C GLN A 74 3.93 5.45 -13.30
N THR A 75 4.50 5.83 -12.16
CA THR A 75 5.95 5.72 -11.90
C THR A 75 6.30 5.12 -10.54
N GLY A 76 5.32 4.91 -9.66
CA GLY A 76 5.56 4.45 -8.29
C GLY A 76 6.19 3.05 -8.24
N ILE A 77 7.29 2.96 -7.50
CA ILE A 77 7.99 1.72 -7.16
C ILE A 77 7.70 1.38 -5.71
N ILE A 78 7.35 0.12 -5.44
CA ILE A 78 7.02 -0.36 -4.10
C ILE A 78 8.24 -0.26 -3.21
N SER A 79 8.13 0.44 -2.09
CA SER A 79 9.17 0.54 -1.06
C SER A 79 8.96 -0.46 0.06
N HIS A 80 7.70 -0.71 0.46
CA HIS A 80 7.35 -1.65 1.53
C HIS A 80 6.06 -2.39 1.21
N ALA A 81 5.96 -3.61 1.73
CA ALA A 81 4.79 -4.48 1.59
C ALA A 81 4.49 -5.16 2.94
N ASN A 82 3.22 -5.37 3.26
CA ASN A 82 2.84 -6.21 4.41
C ASN A 82 2.93 -7.72 4.06
N GLU A 83 2.75 -8.58 5.07
CA GLU A 83 2.84 -10.03 4.89
C GLU A 83 1.75 -10.55 3.94
N THR A 84 0.53 -10.00 4.04
CA THR A 84 -0.59 -10.33 3.15
C THR A 84 -0.26 -10.03 1.69
N ALA A 85 0.38 -8.88 1.39
CA ALA A 85 0.84 -8.56 0.04
C ALA A 85 1.98 -9.49 -0.41
N THR A 86 2.91 -9.80 0.50
CA THR A 86 4.02 -10.74 0.22
C THR A 86 3.51 -12.15 -0.09
N ALA A 87 2.44 -12.61 0.56
CA ALA A 87 1.76 -13.88 0.27
C ALA A 87 1.16 -13.92 -1.15
N LEU A 88 0.82 -12.75 -1.72
CA LEU A 88 0.43 -12.60 -3.13
C LEU A 88 1.64 -12.50 -4.08
N ARG A 89 2.84 -12.83 -3.59
CA ARG A 89 4.13 -12.77 -4.30
C ARG A 89 4.53 -11.37 -4.74
N VAL A 90 4.06 -10.34 -4.04
CA VAL A 90 4.46 -8.95 -4.28
C VAL A 90 5.89 -8.77 -3.77
N VAL A 91 6.74 -8.10 -4.54
CA VAL A 91 8.15 -7.88 -4.20
C VAL A 91 8.45 -6.38 -4.14
N VAL A 92 9.18 -5.96 -3.11
CA VAL A 92 9.71 -4.59 -3.01
C VAL A 92 10.61 -4.30 -4.22
N GLY A 93 10.51 -3.11 -4.80
CA GLY A 93 11.18 -2.74 -6.04
C GLY A 93 10.35 -2.97 -7.31
N GLU A 94 9.20 -3.66 -7.23
CA GLU A 94 8.28 -3.77 -8.36
C GLU A 94 7.43 -2.51 -8.54
N THR A 95 6.85 -2.35 -9.74
CA THR A 95 5.94 -1.23 -10.01
C THR A 95 4.61 -1.43 -9.30
N LEU A 96 3.93 -0.32 -8.98
CA LEU A 96 2.59 -0.35 -8.41
C LEU A 96 1.57 -1.06 -9.31
N ARG A 97 1.78 -1.05 -10.63
CA ARG A 97 0.95 -1.79 -11.60
C ARG A 97 1.10 -3.30 -11.44
N THR A 98 2.33 -3.78 -11.23
CA THR A 98 2.60 -5.21 -10.99
C THR A 98 1.88 -5.68 -9.72
N PHE A 99 1.92 -4.88 -8.65
CA PHE A 99 1.13 -5.15 -7.44
C PHE A 99 -0.36 -5.26 -7.73
N ALA A 100 -0.94 -4.28 -8.44
CA ALA A 100 -2.37 -4.29 -8.74
C ALA A 100 -2.77 -5.50 -9.62
N GLN A 101 -1.91 -5.94 -10.54
CA GLN A 101 -2.13 -7.15 -11.33
C GLN A 101 -2.16 -8.40 -10.44
N LYS A 102 -1.15 -8.59 -9.58
CA LYS A 102 -1.07 -9.73 -8.63
C LYS A 102 -2.27 -9.74 -7.68
N ALA A 103 -2.63 -8.57 -7.14
CA ALA A 103 -3.77 -8.41 -6.27
C ALA A 103 -5.10 -8.80 -6.95
N ARG A 104 -5.26 -8.57 -8.26
CA ARG A 104 -6.47 -8.95 -9.01
C ARG A 104 -6.54 -10.44 -9.34
N GLN A 105 -5.39 -11.07 -9.62
CA GLN A 105 -5.33 -12.48 -9.97
C GLN A 105 -5.63 -13.39 -8.77
N GLY A 106 -5.19 -12.97 -7.59
CA GLY A 106 -5.35 -13.76 -6.37
C GLY A 106 -4.50 -15.02 -6.32
N THR A 107 -4.27 -15.52 -5.12
CA THR A 107 -3.78 -16.88 -4.91
C THR A 107 -4.95 -17.82 -5.18
N GLY A 108 -4.88 -18.55 -6.30
CA GLY A 108 -5.76 -19.69 -6.54
C GLY A 108 -5.57 -20.77 -5.49
#